data_AF-A0AAE2W9D6-F1
#
_entry.id   AF-A0AAE2W9D6-F1
#
_cell.length_a   1.000
_cell.length_b   1.000
_cell.length_c   1.000
_cell.angle_alpha   90.00
_cell.angle_beta   90.00
_cell.angle_gamma   90.00
#
_symmetry.space_group_name_H-M   'P 1'
#
loop_
_entity.id
_entity.type
_entity.pdbx_description
1 polymer ?
#
loop_
_entity_poly.entity_id
_entity_poly.type
_entity_poly.pdbx_seq_one_letter_code
_entity_poly.pdbx_strand_id
1 'polypeptide(L)'
;MTDTATEAALRVIPVAEGAKRLGQTEAWYLRQLRERKLPGHKIGRKWALTEDDIRQALELTAIAATPRTVDPAGLTRTSRRRIGRRTA
;
A
#
# COMPACT_ATOMS: atom_id res chain seq x y z
N MET A 1 21.00 10.74 -20.89
CA MET A 1 21.34 10.22 -19.54
C MET A 1 20.06 10.16 -18.70
N THR A 2 19.08 9.40 -19.17
CA THR A 2 17.75 9.23 -18.57
C THR A 2 17.24 7.87 -19.02
N ASP A 3 17.46 6.81 -18.24
CA ASP A 3 16.63 5.62 -18.38
C ASP A 3 16.56 4.69 -17.16
N THR A 4 17.01 5.14 -15.98
CA THR A 4 16.96 4.29 -14.78
C THR A 4 15.52 4.03 -14.32
N ALA A 5 14.61 4.98 -14.56
CA ALA A 5 13.20 4.85 -14.18
C ALA A 5 12.45 3.81 -15.03
N THR A 6 12.73 3.75 -16.33
CA THR A 6 12.11 2.76 -17.24
C THR A 6 12.66 1.37 -16.97
N GLU A 7 13.96 1.24 -16.73
CA GLU A 7 14.58 -0.04 -16.41
C GLU A 7 14.04 -0.62 -15.08
N ALA A 8 13.81 0.24 -14.08
CA ALA A 8 13.16 -0.15 -12.83
C ALA A 8 11.71 -0.63 -13.04
N ALA A 9 10.95 0.02 -13.94
CA ALA A 9 9.59 -0.36 -14.25
C ALA A 9 9.48 -1.74 -14.93
N LEU A 10 10.50 -2.14 -15.71
CA LEU A 10 10.53 -3.42 -16.42
C LEU A 10 11.07 -4.59 -15.58
N ARG A 11 11.52 -4.33 -14.34
CA ARG A 11 12.05 -5.38 -13.48
C ARG A 11 10.91 -6.32 -13.04
N VAL A 12 11.10 -7.61 -13.30
CA VAL A 12 10.21 -8.66 -12.79
C VAL A 12 10.44 -8.87 -11.30
N ILE A 13 9.38 -8.68 -10.51
CA ILE A 13 9.35 -8.84 -9.07
C ILE A 13 8.50 -10.09 -8.73
N PRO A 14 9.02 -11.03 -7.92
CA PRO A 14 8.24 -12.17 -7.44
C PRO A 14 7.06 -11.72 -6.57
N VAL A 15 5.95 -12.45 -6.60
CA VAL A 15 4.76 -12.13 -5.79
C VAL A 15 5.08 -12.08 -4.29
N ALA A 16 5.95 -12.97 -3.79
CA ALA A 16 6.41 -12.93 -2.42
C ALA A 16 7.04 -11.58 -2.01
N GLU A 17 7.79 -10.95 -2.92
CA GLU A 17 8.42 -9.65 -2.65
C GLU A 17 7.39 -8.52 -2.73
N GLY A 18 6.54 -8.50 -3.76
CA GLY A 18 5.47 -7.50 -3.87
C GLY A 18 4.50 -7.53 -2.69
N ALA A 19 4.17 -8.74 -2.19
CA ALA A 19 3.34 -8.91 -1.00
C ALA A 19 3.97 -8.29 0.26
N LYS A 20 5.29 -8.47 0.45
CA LYS A 20 6.01 -7.83 1.57
C LYS A 20 5.93 -6.31 1.50
N ARG A 21 6.03 -5.72 0.31
CA ARG A 21 5.91 -4.26 0.12
C ARG A 21 4.52 -3.73 0.48
N LEU A 22 3.48 -4.52 0.26
CA LEU A 22 2.10 -4.23 0.70
C LEU A 22 1.85 -4.52 2.20
N GLY A 23 2.80 -5.13 2.91
CA GLY A 23 2.58 -5.61 4.27
C GLY A 23 1.61 -6.80 4.36
N GLN A 24 1.51 -7.59 3.29
CA GLN A 24 0.57 -8.73 3.17
C GLN A 24 1.32 -10.06 2.96
N THR A 25 0.58 -11.17 3.08
CA THR A 25 1.14 -12.50 2.79
C THR A 25 1.13 -12.81 1.29
N GLU A 26 2.08 -13.63 0.82
CA GLU A 26 2.11 -14.07 -0.58
C GLU A 26 0.82 -14.79 -0.98
N ALA A 27 0.29 -15.65 -0.11
CA ALA A 27 -0.95 -16.39 -0.35
C ALA A 27 -2.15 -15.45 -0.54
N TRP A 28 -2.23 -14.36 0.24
CA TRP A 28 -3.27 -13.35 0.07
C TRP A 28 -3.16 -12.66 -1.29
N TYR A 29 -1.95 -12.26 -1.69
CA TYR A 29 -1.73 -11.57 -2.97
C TYR A 29 -2.05 -12.50 -4.16
N LEU A 30 -1.58 -13.76 -4.12
CA LEU A 30 -1.92 -14.77 -5.14
C LEU A 30 -3.42 -15.00 -5.26
N ARG A 31 -4.16 -14.95 -4.14
CA ARG A 31 -5.64 -15.01 -4.18
C ARG A 31 -6.21 -13.80 -4.90
N GLN A 32 -5.76 -12.59 -4.59
CA GLN A 32 -6.24 -11.37 -5.27
C GLN A 32 -5.96 -11.39 -6.78
N LEU A 33 -4.80 -11.91 -7.21
CA LEU A 33 -4.45 -12.07 -8.62
C LEU A 33 -5.38 -13.06 -9.34
N ARG A 34 -5.69 -14.20 -8.71
CA ARG A 34 -6.65 -15.18 -9.25
C ARG A 34 -8.05 -14.61 -9.36
N GLU A 35 -8.45 -13.77 -8.41
CA GLU A 35 -9.73 -13.05 -8.39
C GLU A 35 -9.73 -11.79 -9.29
N ARG A 36 -8.60 -11.46 -9.94
CA ARG A 36 -8.42 -10.27 -10.79
C ARG A 36 -8.71 -8.94 -10.07
N LYS A 37 -8.49 -8.90 -8.76
CA LYS A 37 -8.69 -7.69 -7.93
C LYS A 37 -7.46 -6.79 -7.87
N LEU A 38 -6.28 -7.37 -8.11
CA LEU A 38 -5.01 -6.64 -8.14
C LEU A 38 -4.32 -6.86 -9.49
N PRO A 39 -3.50 -5.90 -9.93
CA PRO A 39 -2.72 -6.00 -11.15
C PRO A 39 -1.57 -7.00 -10.98
N GLY A 40 -1.13 -7.56 -12.10
CA GLY A 40 -0.05 -8.53 -12.16
C GLY A 40 -0.13 -9.40 -13.42
N HIS A 41 0.99 -10.00 -13.79
CA HIS A 41 1.15 -10.72 -15.05
C HIS A 41 1.29 -12.22 -14.82
N LYS A 42 0.51 -13.02 -15.55
CA LYS A 42 0.64 -14.49 -15.54
C LYS A 42 1.57 -14.93 -16.66
N ILE A 43 2.73 -15.48 -16.28
CA ILE A 43 3.75 -15.98 -17.20
C ILE A 43 3.85 -17.50 -17.02
N GLY A 44 3.22 -18.23 -17.95
CA GLY A 44 3.07 -19.69 -17.86
C GLY A 44 2.34 -20.11 -16.58
N ARG A 45 3.04 -20.83 -15.69
CA ARG A 45 2.52 -21.32 -14.41
C ARG A 45 2.77 -20.38 -13.22
N LYS A 46 3.48 -19.27 -13.42
CA LYS A 46 3.88 -18.35 -12.36
C LYS A 46 3.22 -16.99 -12.54
N TRP A 47 3.07 -16.28 -11.42
CA TRP A 47 2.71 -14.86 -11.41
C TRP A 47 3.97 -14.02 -11.23
N ALA A 48 4.00 -12.88 -11.91
CA ALA A 48 5.08 -11.91 -11.90
C ALA A 48 4.47 -10.51 -11.74
N LEU A 49 5.17 -9.65 -11.04
CA LEU A 49 4.78 -8.25 -10.83
C LEU A 49 5.84 -7.34 -11.43
N THR A 50 5.42 -6.15 -11.83
CA THR A 50 6.29 -5.01 -12.11
C THR A 50 6.26 -4.02 -10.94
N GLU A 51 7.13 -3.03 -10.96
CA GLU A 51 7.05 -1.92 -9.98
C GLU A 51 5.72 -1.18 -10.10
N ASP A 52 5.20 -1.04 -11.33
CA ASP A 52 3.94 -0.38 -11.60
C ASP A 52 2.73 -1.15 -11.05
N ASP A 53 2.73 -2.48 -11.17
CA ASP A 53 1.70 -3.33 -10.55
C ASP A 53 1.64 -3.12 -9.03
N ILE A 54 2.80 -3.04 -8.38
CA ILE A 54 2.88 -2.86 -6.92
C ILE A 54 2.36 -1.47 -6.53
N ARG A 55 2.75 -0.43 -7.27
CA ARG A 55 2.25 0.93 -7.06
C ARG A 55 0.72 1.00 -7.20
N GLN A 56 0.18 0.44 -8.28
CA GLN A 56 -1.28 0.37 -8.49
C GLN A 56 -1.96 -0.47 -7.40
N ALA A 57 -1.36 -1.56 -6.94
CA ALA A 57 -1.90 -2.35 -5.84
C ALA A 57 -1.93 -1.58 -4.51
N LEU A 58 -0.91 -0.75 -4.23
CA LEU A 58 -0.91 0.15 -3.07
C LEU A 58 -2.06 1.17 -3.19
N GLU A 59 -2.28 1.75 -4.36
CA GLU A 59 -3.36 2.70 -4.59
C GLU A 59 -4.75 2.06 -4.41
N LEU A 60 -4.97 0.86 -4.97
CA LEU A 60 -6.23 0.12 -4.84
C LEU A 60 -6.53 -0.34 -3.41
N THR A 61 -5.48 -0.59 -2.61
CA THR A 61 -5.62 -1.08 -1.23
C THR A 61 -5.49 0.02 -0.19
N ALA A 62 -5.14 1.24 -0.60
CA ALA A 62 -5.01 2.37 0.28
C ALA A 62 -6.37 2.73 0.90
N ILE A 63 -6.39 2.83 2.23
CA ILE A 63 -7.51 3.39 2.97
C ILE A 63 -7.08 4.77 3.44
N ALA A 64 -7.86 5.79 3.12
CA ALA A 64 -7.58 7.15 3.54
C ALA A 64 -7.50 7.23 5.07
N ALA A 65 -6.36 7.69 5.59
CA ALA A 65 -6.17 7.91 7.02
C ALA A 65 -7.04 9.10 7.46
N THR A 66 -8.26 8.81 7.90
CA THR A 66 -9.14 9.84 8.45
C THR A 66 -8.76 10.04 9.92
N PRO A 67 -8.27 11.22 10.33
CA PRO A 67 -7.96 11.46 11.73
C PRO A 67 -9.25 11.31 12.54
N ARG A 68 -9.19 10.54 13.63
CA ARG A 68 -10.33 10.45 14.55
C ARG A 68 -10.51 11.81 15.21
N THR A 69 -11.62 12.48 14.92
CA THR A 69 -12.05 13.64 15.71
C THR A 69 -12.42 13.15 17.10
N VAL A 70 -11.67 13.60 18.10
CA VAL A 70 -11.93 13.27 19.51
C VAL A 70 -12.60 14.48 20.16
N ASP A 71 -13.74 14.27 20.82
CA ASP A 71 -14.39 15.32 21.60
C ASP A 71 -13.47 15.75 22.76
N PRO A 72 -13.03 17.02 22.81
CA PRO A 72 -12.18 17.53 23.88
C PRO A 72 -12.83 17.48 25.28
N ALA A 73 -14.16 17.41 25.38
CA ALA A 73 -14.87 17.39 26.66
C ALA A 73 -14.51 16.14 27.49
N GLY A 74 -14.38 14.98 26.84
CA GLY A 74 -14.00 13.70 27.48
C GLY A 74 -12.52 13.52 27.77
N LEU A 75 -11.67 14.46 27.35
CA LEU A 75 -10.22 14.36 27.52
C LEU A 75 -9.74 14.94 28.86
N THR A 76 -8.69 14.32 29.41
CA THR A 76 -7.95 14.88 30.54
C THR A 76 -7.37 16.25 30.19
N ARG A 77 -7.18 17.11 31.20
CA ARG A 77 -6.70 18.50 31.04
C ARG A 77 -5.45 18.60 30.14
N THR A 78 -4.48 17.71 30.34
CA THR A 78 -3.21 17.70 29.59
C THR A 78 -3.42 17.27 28.14
N SER A 79 -4.26 16.26 27.88
CA SER A 79 -4.55 15.79 26.52
C SER A 79 -5.31 16.86 25.73
N ARG A 80 -6.32 17.48 26.34
CA ARG A 80 -7.07 18.61 25.76
C ARG A 80 -6.16 19.77 25.35
N ARG A 81 -5.23 20.17 26.22
CA ARG A 81 -4.24 21.24 25.92
C ARG A 81 -3.33 20.89 24.74
N ARG A 82 -2.92 19.62 24.59
CA ARG A 82 -2.04 19.19 23.49
C ARG A 82 -2.75 19.21 22.14
N ILE A 83 -4.04 18.87 22.11
CA ILE A 83 -4.84 18.98 20.88
C ILE A 83 -5.01 20.45 20.50
N GLY A 84 -5.44 21.31 21.44
CA GLY A 84 -5.64 22.73 21.16
C GLY A 84 -4.38 23.50 20.72
N ARG A 85 -3.18 23.07 21.14
CA ARG A 85 -1.90 23.62 20.64
C ARG A 85 -1.51 23.14 19.25
N ARG A 86 -2.04 22.02 18.77
CA ARG A 86 -1.71 21.46 17.45
C ARG A 86 -2.59 22.04 16.35
N THR A 87 -3.73 22.63 16.73
CA THR A 87 -4.72 23.21 15.80
C THR A 87 -4.63 24.74 15.69
N ALA A 88 -3.81 25.39 16.52
CA ALA A 88 -3.52 26.82 16.49
C ALA A 88 -2.18 27.08 15.79
#